data_AF-A0A5R9G0W1-F1
#
_entry.id   AF-A0A5R9G0W1-F1
#
_cell.length_a   1.000
_cell.length_b   1.000
_cell.length_c   1.000
_cell.angle_alpha   90.00
_cell.angle_beta   90.00
_cell.angle_gamma   90.00
#
_symmetry.space_group_name_H-M   'P 1'
#
loop_
_entity.id
_entity.type
_entity.pdbx_description
1 polymer ?
#
loop_
_entity_poly.entity_id
_entity_poly.type
_entity_poly.pdbx_seq_one_letter_code
_entity_poly.pdbx_strand_id
1 'polypeptide(L)'
;MAGSRGGRRISVRDLGRESFRRLCARVDGRSLLGEGQVVRRLPWCRRGLSRRLHDDVRLRLGGVDAAGGRPIRRRGGVCRGERLRRTAARERRPSGGRRVLSVLILAAVAAGGAVGAALRAAALRRNRASHRLPYATLAVNVAGSFLLGWMAGGGVANPVVAAGLGAGLLGGFTTYSTFAVEAATLSRAGRRRRSAAYIALSVATSIAAAGAGTALAP
;
A
#
# COMPACT_ATOMS: atom_id res chain seq x y z
N MET A 1 -3.06 -4.44 70.14
CA MET A 1 -2.11 -5.56 70.09
C MET A 1 -2.44 -6.43 68.87
N ALA A 2 -1.41 -6.75 68.06
CA ALA A 2 -1.26 -7.79 67.03
C ALA A 2 -2.50 -8.22 66.19
N GLY A 3 -2.49 -8.29 64.85
CA GLY A 3 -1.39 -8.59 63.93
C GLY A 3 -1.73 -9.85 63.13
N SER A 4 -2.12 -9.70 61.85
CA SER A 4 -1.92 -10.70 60.78
C SER A 4 -2.57 -10.18 59.48
N ARG A 5 -1.81 -9.39 58.71
CA ARG A 5 -2.13 -9.10 57.31
C ARG A 5 -1.60 -10.26 56.48
N GLY A 6 -2.50 -11.13 56.01
CA GLY A 6 -2.20 -12.15 54.99
C GLY A 6 -1.84 -11.47 53.66
N GLY A 7 -0.54 -11.24 53.45
CA GLY A 7 -0.01 -10.74 52.19
C GLY A 7 -0.22 -11.78 51.08
N ARG A 8 -1.10 -11.47 50.12
CA ARG A 8 -1.18 -12.24 48.87
C ARG A 8 0.15 -12.09 48.14
N ARG A 9 0.86 -13.19 47.92
CA ARG A 9 1.98 -13.23 46.97
C ARG A 9 1.43 -12.95 45.58
N ILE A 10 1.64 -11.74 45.09
CA ILE A 10 1.39 -11.41 43.69
C ILE A 10 2.48 -12.11 42.89
N SER A 11 2.09 -13.14 42.13
CA SER A 11 2.97 -13.86 41.23
C SER A 11 3.41 -12.93 40.11
N VAL A 12 4.68 -12.96 39.74
CA VAL A 12 5.26 -12.14 38.64
C VAL A 12 4.56 -12.41 37.28
N ARG A 13 3.77 -13.49 37.18
CA ARG A 13 2.86 -13.74 36.03
C ARG A 13 1.67 -12.78 35.94
N ASP A 14 1.22 -12.22 37.06
CA ASP A 14 0.02 -11.35 37.10
C ASP A 14 0.34 -9.89 36.76
N LEU A 15 1.58 -9.43 37.02
CA LEU A 15 2.03 -8.07 36.65
C LEU A 15 2.01 -7.81 35.12
N GLY A 16 2.15 -8.86 34.30
CA GLY A 16 2.14 -8.73 32.84
C GLY A 16 0.75 -8.46 32.27
N ARG A 17 -0.31 -9.03 32.86
CA ARG A 17 -1.70 -8.85 32.36
C ARG A 17 -2.29 -7.51 32.77
N GLU A 18 -1.97 -7.04 33.96
CA GLU A 18 -2.53 -5.78 34.47
C GLU A 18 -1.86 -4.55 33.84
N SER A 19 -0.56 -4.63 33.57
CA SER A 19 0.18 -3.60 32.81
C SER A 19 -0.29 -3.51 31.36
N PHE A 20 -0.59 -4.65 30.73
CA PHE A 20 -1.13 -4.70 29.36
C PHE A 20 -2.56 -4.13 29.30
N ARG A 21 -3.42 -4.40 30.29
CA ARG A 21 -4.76 -3.79 30.38
C ARG A 21 -4.69 -2.27 30.57
N ARG A 22 -3.76 -1.76 31.38
CA ARG A 22 -3.58 -0.30 31.58
C ARG A 22 -3.02 0.39 30.33
N LEU A 23 -2.21 -0.30 29.54
CA LEU A 23 -1.72 0.22 28.26
C LEU A 23 -2.82 0.27 27.20
N CYS A 24 -3.66 -0.78 27.11
CA CYS A 24 -4.82 -0.79 26.22
C CYS A 24 -5.89 0.24 26.63
N ALA A 25 -6.11 0.44 27.93
CA ALA A 25 -7.05 1.45 28.42
C ALA A 25 -6.58 2.90 28.22
N ARG A 26 -5.29 3.14 27.95
CA ARG A 26 -4.76 4.47 27.60
C ARG A 26 -4.87 4.80 26.12
N VAL A 27 -5.04 3.79 25.27
CA VAL A 27 -5.15 3.95 23.81
C VAL A 27 -6.61 4.08 23.37
N ASP A 28 -7.57 3.68 24.21
CA ASP A 28 -8.99 3.69 23.88
C ASP A 28 -9.76 4.59 24.85
N GLY A 29 -9.77 5.90 24.58
CA GLY A 29 -10.33 6.93 25.46
C GLY A 29 -10.50 8.30 24.80
N ARG A 30 -11.28 8.34 23.70
CA ARG A 30 -12.17 9.41 23.16
C ARG A 30 -11.86 10.87 23.57
N SER A 31 -11.77 11.84 22.67
CA SER A 31 -12.88 12.38 21.83
C SER A 31 -12.37 13.59 21.00
N LEU A 32 -13.15 14.01 19.99
CA LEU A 32 -13.00 15.12 19.01
C LEU A 32 -12.42 14.62 17.66
N LEU A 33 -13.19 14.32 16.60
CA LEU A 33 -14.47 14.83 16.10
C LEU A 33 -15.22 13.62 15.46
N GLY A 34 -16.50 13.38 15.74
CA GLY A 34 -17.60 13.99 14.99
C GLY A 34 -18.09 13.06 13.86
N GLU A 35 -19.04 12.17 14.21
CA GLU A 35 -20.04 11.53 13.35
C GLU A 35 -19.59 10.81 12.06
N GLY A 36 -19.53 9.47 12.17
CA GLY A 36 -20.05 8.57 11.14
C GLY A 36 -19.13 8.27 9.96
N GLN A 37 -18.22 7.31 10.11
CA GLN A 37 -18.00 6.27 9.09
C GLN A 37 -17.27 5.05 9.66
N VAL A 38 -17.93 3.92 9.48
CA VAL A 38 -17.54 2.54 9.73
C VAL A 38 -16.17 2.23 9.10
N VAL A 39 -15.12 2.08 9.91
CA VAL A 39 -13.88 1.43 9.46
C VAL A 39 -14.01 -0.08 9.65
N ARG A 40 -14.42 -0.73 8.56
CA ARG A 40 -14.30 -2.16 8.34
C ARG A 40 -12.85 -2.63 8.50
N ARG A 41 -12.68 -3.67 9.32
CA ARG A 41 -11.87 -4.88 9.09
C ARG A 41 -10.67 -4.75 8.14
N LEU A 42 -9.46 -4.69 8.70
CA LEU A 42 -8.23 -5.10 8.00
C LEU A 42 -7.89 -6.58 8.36
N PRO A 43 -7.67 -7.48 7.37
CA PRO A 43 -7.55 -8.93 7.57
C PRO A 43 -6.13 -9.41 7.92
N TRP A 44 -5.21 -8.55 8.35
CA TRP A 44 -3.81 -8.92 8.62
C TRP A 44 -3.56 -9.51 10.01
N CYS A 45 -4.57 -9.60 10.87
CA CYS A 45 -4.42 -10.06 12.26
C CYS A 45 -4.82 -11.53 12.49
N ARG A 46 -4.54 -12.43 11.55
CA ARG A 46 -4.60 -13.88 11.83
C ARG A 46 -3.55 -14.64 11.03
N ARG A 47 -2.37 -14.80 11.63
CA ARG A 47 -1.60 -16.06 11.79
C ARG A 47 -0.10 -15.76 11.91
N GLY A 48 0.45 -16.01 13.11
CA GLY A 48 1.82 -16.52 13.22
C GLY A 48 2.95 -15.56 13.62
N LEU A 49 2.71 -14.28 13.91
CA LEU A 49 3.77 -13.34 14.31
C LEU A 49 3.93 -13.16 15.84
N SER A 50 3.36 -14.04 16.67
CA SER A 50 3.48 -13.91 18.15
C SER A 50 4.65 -14.70 18.76
N ARG A 51 5.18 -15.71 18.06
CA ARG A 51 6.26 -16.54 18.62
C ARG A 51 7.66 -15.97 18.38
N ARG A 52 7.89 -15.30 17.25
CA ARG A 52 9.23 -14.76 16.92
C ARG A 52 9.60 -13.49 17.69
N LEU A 53 8.62 -12.72 18.18
CA LEU A 53 8.88 -11.48 18.93
C LEU A 53 9.23 -11.74 20.41
N HIS A 54 8.82 -12.88 20.96
CA HIS A 54 9.09 -13.23 22.36
C HIS A 54 10.53 -13.73 22.59
N ASP A 55 11.17 -14.33 21.58
CA ASP A 55 12.53 -14.86 21.70
C ASP A 55 13.60 -13.75 21.61
N ASP A 56 13.38 -12.71 20.81
CA ASP A 56 14.33 -11.59 20.65
C ASP A 56 14.42 -10.68 21.88
N VAL A 57 13.33 -10.55 22.65
CA VAL A 57 13.32 -9.73 23.87
C VAL A 57 14.01 -10.46 25.04
N ARG A 58 13.99 -11.80 25.06
CA ARG A 58 14.68 -12.60 26.09
C ARG A 58 16.20 -12.66 25.92
N LEU A 59 16.72 -12.37 24.73
CA LEU A 59 18.15 -12.43 24.43
C LEU A 59 18.90 -11.10 24.67
N ARG A 60 18.21 -9.99 24.94
CA ARG A 60 18.82 -8.67 25.21
C ARG A 60 18.73 -8.19 26.66
N LEU A 61 18.03 -8.90 27.54
CA LEU A 61 18.07 -8.63 28.98
C LEU A 61 19.00 -9.64 29.62
N GLY A 62 20.24 -9.20 29.83
CA GLY A 62 21.26 -9.93 30.58
C GLY A 62 20.70 -10.43 31.90
N GLY A 63 20.93 -11.71 32.17
CA GLY A 63 20.64 -12.32 33.45
C GLY A 63 21.42 -11.62 34.55
N VAL A 64 20.68 -11.11 35.53
CA VAL A 64 21.22 -10.79 36.85
C VAL A 64 20.41 -11.62 37.82
N ASP A 65 21.03 -12.66 38.39
CA ASP A 65 20.42 -13.45 39.43
C ASP A 65 20.38 -12.63 40.73
N ALA A 66 19.17 -12.45 41.26
CA ALA A 66 18.93 -11.96 42.60
C ALA A 66 19.14 -13.10 43.60
N ALA A 67 20.39 -13.37 43.97
CA ALA A 67 20.79 -13.99 45.25
C ALA A 67 22.30 -14.23 45.24
N GLY A 68 23.02 -13.72 46.24
CA GLY A 68 24.43 -14.01 46.43
C GLY A 68 24.70 -15.51 46.62
N GLY A 69 25.66 -16.06 45.87
CA GLY A 69 26.12 -17.43 46.06
C GLY A 69 27.03 -17.95 44.95
N ARG A 70 28.34 -17.71 45.08
CA ARG A 70 29.53 -18.39 44.48
C ARG A 70 29.57 -18.64 42.94
N PRO A 71 30.71 -18.40 42.28
CA PRO A 71 30.84 -18.64 40.84
C PRO A 71 30.82 -20.15 40.52
N ILE A 72 29.84 -20.57 39.70
CA ILE A 72 29.81 -21.91 39.11
C ILE A 72 30.93 -21.98 38.05
N ARG A 73 32.01 -22.68 38.41
CA ARG A 73 33.12 -23.04 37.52
C ARG A 73 32.62 -24.02 36.46
N ARG A 74 32.17 -23.53 35.30
CA ARG A 74 31.87 -24.40 34.15
C ARG A 74 33.16 -24.87 33.50
N ARG A 75 33.55 -26.10 33.85
CA ARG A 75 34.43 -26.96 33.05
C ARG A 75 33.86 -27.13 31.64
N GLY A 76 34.75 -27.03 30.65
CA GLY A 76 34.72 -27.78 29.39
C GLY A 76 33.46 -27.63 28.53
N GLY A 77 33.55 -26.81 27.49
CA GLY A 77 32.51 -26.76 26.45
C GLY A 77 33.00 -26.01 25.22
N VAL A 78 33.65 -26.76 24.34
CA VAL A 78 34.15 -26.35 23.02
C VAL A 78 33.17 -25.41 22.29
N CYS A 79 33.75 -24.37 21.70
CA CYS A 79 33.17 -23.31 20.89
C CYS A 79 31.90 -23.68 20.11
N ARG A 80 30.73 -23.32 20.66
CA ARG A 80 29.42 -23.33 19.98
C ARG A 80 29.26 -22.15 19.01
N GLY A 81 30.34 -21.69 18.37
CA GLY A 81 30.41 -20.48 17.56
C GLY A 81 30.36 -20.71 16.03
N GLU A 82 30.67 -21.90 15.55
CA GLU A 82 30.73 -22.18 14.10
C GLU A 82 29.36 -22.48 13.48
N ARG A 83 28.40 -22.96 14.28
CA ARG A 83 27.09 -23.38 13.77
C ARG A 83 26.18 -22.18 13.41
N LEU A 84 26.43 -21.00 13.98
CA LEU A 84 25.72 -19.75 13.64
C LEU A 84 26.30 -19.04 12.40
N ARG A 85 27.56 -19.31 12.04
CA ARG A 85 28.17 -18.74 10.82
C ARG A 85 27.66 -19.41 9.55
N ARG A 86 27.32 -20.70 9.61
CA ARG A 86 26.75 -21.44 8.46
C ARG A 86 25.30 -21.09 8.15
N THR A 87 24.52 -20.61 9.13
CA THR A 87 23.14 -20.14 8.89
C THR A 87 23.08 -18.74 8.28
N ALA A 88 24.10 -17.89 8.51
CA ALA A 88 24.18 -16.56 7.90
C ALA A 88 24.68 -16.58 6.44
N ALA A 89 25.47 -17.60 6.06
CA ALA A 89 26.02 -17.71 4.70
C ALA A 89 25.02 -18.24 3.65
N ARG A 90 23.86 -18.77 4.07
CA ARG A 90 22.89 -19.43 3.17
C ARG A 90 21.76 -18.51 2.67
N GLU A 91 21.79 -17.22 2.98
CA GLU A 91 20.80 -16.25 2.50
C GLU A 91 21.30 -15.43 1.30
N ARG A 92 22.20 -15.99 0.48
CA ARG A 92 22.37 -15.53 -0.91
C ARG A 92 21.20 -16.05 -1.75
N ARG A 93 20.03 -15.44 -1.58
CA ARG A 93 18.89 -15.66 -2.47
C ARG A 93 19.26 -15.20 -3.89
N PRO A 94 18.95 -15.97 -4.95
CA PRO A 94 19.26 -15.58 -6.32
C PRO A 94 18.41 -14.35 -6.68
N SER A 95 19.03 -13.18 -6.63
CA SER A 95 18.40 -11.89 -6.91
C SER A 95 18.27 -11.61 -8.42
N GLY A 96 18.80 -12.49 -9.27
CA GLY A 96 18.73 -12.37 -10.73
C GLY A 96 17.30 -12.33 -11.27
N GLY A 97 16.43 -13.24 -10.82
CA GLY A 97 15.04 -13.32 -11.31
C GLY A 97 14.21 -12.08 -10.95
N ARG A 98 14.47 -11.45 -9.79
CA ARG A 98 13.78 -10.21 -9.40
C ARG A 98 14.24 -9.02 -10.25
N ARG A 99 15.53 -8.92 -10.58
CA ARG A 99 16.06 -7.84 -11.42
C ARG A 99 15.57 -7.94 -12.86
N VAL A 100 15.59 -9.14 -13.45
CA VAL A 100 15.09 -9.36 -14.82
C VAL A 100 13.60 -9.02 -14.91
N LEU A 101 12.78 -9.46 -13.96
CA LEU A 101 11.36 -9.11 -13.92
C LEU A 101 11.13 -7.60 -13.80
N SER A 102 11.90 -6.90 -12.95
CA SER A 102 11.84 -5.43 -12.86
C SER A 102 12.21 -4.74 -14.17
N VAL A 103 13.25 -5.20 -14.87
CA VAL A 103 13.67 -4.63 -16.16
C VAL A 103 12.59 -4.85 -17.22
N LEU A 104 12.01 -6.04 -17.29
CA LEU A 104 10.92 -6.35 -18.22
C LEU A 104 9.67 -5.50 -17.97
N ILE A 105 9.30 -5.28 -16.70
CA ILE A 105 8.19 -4.40 -16.34
C ILE A 105 8.46 -2.97 -16.83
N LEU A 106 9.65 -2.42 -16.56
CA LEU A 106 10.00 -1.06 -16.99
C LEU A 106 10.01 -0.92 -18.51
N ALA A 107 10.55 -1.92 -19.23
CA ALA A 107 10.54 -1.94 -20.69
C ALA A 107 9.12 -1.99 -21.25
N ALA A 108 8.25 -2.82 -20.67
CA ALA A 108 6.84 -2.91 -21.06
C ALA A 108 6.08 -1.60 -20.81
N VAL A 109 6.31 -0.95 -19.66
CA VAL A 109 5.73 0.35 -19.32
C VAL A 109 6.21 1.42 -20.30
N ALA A 110 7.51 1.46 -20.60
CA ALA A 110 8.07 2.45 -21.54
C ALA A 110 7.51 2.28 -22.96
N ALA A 111 7.48 1.04 -23.47
CA ALA A 111 6.94 0.74 -24.79
C ALA A 111 5.44 1.05 -24.86
N GLY A 112 4.66 0.61 -23.87
CA GLY A 112 3.24 0.94 -23.77
C GLY A 112 3.01 2.44 -23.71
N GLY A 113 3.76 3.15 -22.87
CA GLY A 113 3.66 4.61 -22.70
C GLY A 113 3.91 5.38 -23.98
N ALA A 114 4.92 4.99 -24.77
CA ALA A 114 5.20 5.59 -26.07
C ALA A 114 4.03 5.41 -27.04
N VAL A 115 3.48 4.19 -27.14
CA VAL A 115 2.31 3.90 -27.99
C VAL A 115 1.07 4.66 -27.51
N GLY A 116 0.80 4.66 -26.20
CA GLY A 116 -0.33 5.39 -25.61
C GLY A 116 -0.26 6.88 -25.89
N ALA A 117 0.91 7.50 -25.70
CA ALA A 117 1.12 8.91 -25.99
C ALA A 117 0.92 9.23 -27.48
N ALA A 118 1.38 8.36 -28.39
CA ALA A 118 1.17 8.52 -29.83
C ALA A 118 -0.32 8.43 -30.21
N LEU A 119 -1.06 7.47 -29.65
CA LEU A 119 -2.51 7.33 -29.85
C LEU A 119 -3.27 8.55 -29.34
N ARG A 120 -2.91 9.06 -28.16
CA ARG A 120 -3.49 10.30 -27.62
C ARG A 120 -3.19 11.48 -28.53
N ALA A 121 -1.95 11.64 -28.99
CA ALA A 121 -1.58 12.70 -29.91
C ALA A 121 -2.40 12.63 -31.20
N ALA A 122 -2.59 11.44 -31.76
CA ALA A 122 -3.42 11.23 -32.94
C ALA A 122 -4.91 11.57 -32.68
N ALA A 123 -5.47 11.17 -31.54
CA ALA A 123 -6.84 11.50 -31.15
C ALA A 123 -7.05 13.00 -30.99
N LEU A 124 -6.12 13.69 -30.33
CA LEU A 124 -6.21 15.13 -30.06
C LEU A 124 -5.94 16.00 -31.29
N ARG A 125 -5.29 15.48 -32.36
CA ARG A 125 -5.13 16.23 -33.63
C ARG A 125 -6.46 16.69 -34.21
N ARG A 126 -7.54 15.93 -34.00
CA ARG A 126 -8.90 16.27 -34.48
C ARG A 126 -9.57 17.39 -33.67
N ASN A 127 -9.00 17.79 -32.53
CA ASN A 127 -9.57 18.79 -31.63
C ASN A 127 -9.25 20.25 -32.06
N ARG A 128 -8.45 20.47 -33.13
CA ARG A 128 -7.92 21.79 -33.51
C ARG A 128 -8.93 22.78 -34.13
N ALA A 129 -10.19 22.39 -34.35
CA ALA A 129 -11.08 23.14 -35.24
C ALA A 129 -12.32 23.77 -34.59
N SER A 130 -12.43 23.93 -33.26
CA SER A 130 -13.67 24.48 -32.71
C SER A 130 -13.55 25.19 -31.36
N HIS A 131 -14.23 26.34 -31.24
CA HIS A 131 -14.63 26.98 -29.97
C HIS A 131 -15.52 26.08 -29.06
N ARG A 132 -15.63 24.78 -29.35
CA ARG A 132 -16.50 23.81 -28.67
C ARG A 132 -15.75 23.14 -27.52
N LEU A 133 -16.45 22.33 -26.73
CA LEU A 133 -15.86 21.59 -25.62
C LEU A 133 -14.78 20.61 -26.16
N PRO A 134 -13.71 20.32 -25.40
CA PRO A 134 -12.63 19.43 -25.83
C PRO A 134 -13.05 17.95 -25.71
N TYR A 135 -13.87 17.49 -26.66
CA TYR A 135 -14.42 16.13 -26.63
C TYR A 135 -13.37 15.04 -26.84
N ALA A 136 -12.27 15.32 -27.55
CA ALA A 136 -11.22 14.33 -27.76
C ALA A 136 -10.55 13.93 -26.42
N THR A 137 -10.24 14.91 -25.57
CA THR A 137 -9.64 14.68 -24.25
C THR A 137 -10.60 13.95 -23.32
N LEU A 138 -11.89 14.31 -23.34
CA LEU A 138 -12.93 13.56 -22.64
C LEU A 138 -12.97 12.09 -23.09
N ALA A 139 -13.00 11.84 -24.40
CA ALA A 139 -13.13 10.50 -24.97
C ALA A 139 -11.94 9.59 -24.60
N VAL A 140 -10.70 10.09 -24.71
CA VAL A 140 -9.52 9.28 -24.33
C VAL A 140 -9.51 8.97 -22.83
N ASN A 141 -9.91 9.92 -21.98
CA ASN A 141 -9.95 9.71 -20.53
C ASN A 141 -11.06 8.73 -20.13
N VAL A 142 -12.24 8.82 -20.74
CA VAL A 142 -13.36 7.88 -20.48
C VAL A 142 -13.01 6.47 -20.96
N ALA A 143 -12.52 6.33 -22.19
CA ALA A 143 -12.13 5.03 -22.74
C ALA A 143 -10.98 4.40 -21.91
N GLY A 144 -9.98 5.19 -21.54
CA GLY A 144 -8.88 4.70 -20.70
C GLY A 144 -9.32 4.34 -19.28
N SER A 145 -10.25 5.10 -18.69
CA SER A 145 -10.80 4.79 -17.36
C SER A 145 -11.60 3.49 -17.37
N PHE A 146 -12.40 3.25 -18.42
CA PHE A 146 -13.10 1.98 -18.61
C PHE A 146 -12.12 0.80 -18.65
N LEU A 147 -11.11 0.88 -19.51
CA LEU A 147 -10.13 -0.19 -19.68
C LEU A 147 -9.30 -0.43 -18.41
N LEU A 148 -8.89 0.64 -17.71
CA LEU A 148 -8.22 0.52 -16.40
C LEU A 148 -9.13 -0.12 -15.36
N GLY A 149 -10.42 0.23 -15.34
CA GLY A 149 -11.41 -0.41 -14.47
C GLY A 149 -11.55 -1.90 -14.76
N TRP A 150 -11.66 -2.28 -16.04
CA TRP A 150 -11.74 -3.68 -16.45
C TRP A 150 -10.49 -4.48 -16.06
N MET A 151 -9.31 -3.88 -16.23
CA MET A 151 -8.06 -4.48 -15.76
C MET A 151 -8.02 -4.63 -14.24
N ALA A 152 -8.44 -3.60 -13.50
CA ALA A 152 -8.49 -3.62 -12.03
C ALA A 152 -9.49 -4.65 -11.48
N GLY A 153 -10.53 -4.97 -12.24
CA GLY A 153 -11.51 -6.00 -11.90
C GLY A 153 -11.05 -7.44 -12.14
N GLY A 154 -9.86 -7.67 -12.71
CA GLY A 154 -9.33 -9.02 -12.94
C GLY A 154 -9.07 -9.38 -14.40
N GLY A 155 -9.29 -8.46 -15.34
CA GLY A 155 -9.15 -8.74 -16.78
C GLY A 155 -7.72 -9.09 -17.25
N VAL A 156 -6.67 -8.84 -16.44
CA VAL A 156 -5.28 -9.17 -16.80
C VAL A 156 -4.53 -9.78 -15.60
N ALA A 157 -4.13 -11.05 -15.73
CA ALA A 157 -3.42 -11.77 -14.67
C ALA A 157 -1.89 -11.62 -14.70
N ASN A 158 -1.28 -11.43 -15.89
CA ASN A 158 0.18 -11.37 -16.02
C ASN A 158 0.71 -9.99 -15.56
N PRO A 159 1.65 -9.91 -14.61
CA PRO A 159 2.10 -8.63 -14.04
C PRO A 159 2.87 -7.73 -15.02
N VAL A 160 3.61 -8.32 -15.96
CA VAL A 160 4.36 -7.54 -16.99
C VAL A 160 3.37 -6.94 -17.98
N VAL A 161 2.39 -7.72 -18.42
CA VAL A 161 1.32 -7.26 -19.31
C VAL A 161 0.44 -6.20 -18.61
N ALA A 162 0.07 -6.44 -17.36
CA ALA A 162 -0.71 -5.49 -16.57
C ALA A 162 0.02 -4.15 -16.41
N ALA A 163 1.33 -4.16 -16.15
CA ALA A 163 2.13 -2.93 -16.08
C ALA A 163 2.24 -2.24 -17.45
N GLY A 164 2.53 -3.00 -18.51
CA GLY A 164 2.67 -2.46 -19.87
C GLY A 164 1.38 -1.85 -20.42
N LEU A 165 0.23 -2.50 -20.18
CA LEU A 165 -1.08 -1.99 -20.59
C LEU A 165 -1.58 -0.89 -19.66
N GLY A 166 -1.52 -1.10 -18.34
CA GLY A 166 -2.10 -0.17 -17.36
C GLY A 166 -1.27 1.09 -17.18
N ALA A 167 -0.07 0.94 -16.61
CA ALA A 167 0.81 2.07 -16.34
C ALA A 167 1.47 2.62 -17.61
N GLY A 168 1.76 1.76 -18.59
CA GLY A 168 2.31 2.15 -19.89
C GLY A 168 1.24 2.73 -20.81
N LEU A 169 0.56 1.86 -21.56
CA LEU A 169 -0.37 2.24 -22.64
C LEU A 169 -1.47 3.17 -22.16
N LEU A 170 -2.25 2.77 -21.18
CA LEU A 170 -3.39 3.55 -20.68
C LEU A 170 -2.93 4.81 -19.92
N GLY A 171 -1.79 4.73 -19.22
CA GLY A 171 -1.14 5.89 -18.60
C GLY A 171 -0.66 6.95 -19.60
N GLY A 172 -0.13 6.54 -20.76
CA GLY A 172 0.26 7.46 -21.83
C GLY A 172 -0.93 7.97 -22.69
N PHE A 173 -1.96 7.13 -22.82
CA PHE A 173 -3.16 7.40 -23.61
C PHE A 173 -4.12 8.39 -22.93
N THR A 174 -4.26 8.30 -21.61
CA THR A 174 -5.07 9.24 -20.82
C THR A 174 -4.26 10.48 -20.42
N THR A 175 -4.92 11.57 -20.06
CA THR A 175 -4.24 12.78 -19.61
C THR A 175 -5.09 13.65 -18.69
N TYR A 176 -4.57 13.92 -17.50
CA TYR A 176 -5.14 14.93 -16.59
C TYR A 176 -4.60 16.33 -16.87
N SER A 177 -3.34 16.45 -17.30
CA SER A 177 -2.70 17.75 -17.56
C SER A 177 -3.35 18.50 -18.72
N THR A 178 -3.66 17.82 -19.83
CA THR A 178 -4.37 18.46 -20.96
C THR A 178 -5.78 18.89 -20.54
N PHE A 179 -6.51 18.02 -19.83
CA PHE A 179 -7.82 18.34 -19.27
C PHE A 179 -7.79 19.60 -18.38
N ALA A 180 -6.81 19.70 -17.48
CA ALA A 180 -6.67 20.84 -16.58
C ALA A 180 -6.38 22.15 -17.33
N VAL A 181 -5.49 22.12 -18.34
CA VAL A 181 -5.18 23.28 -19.19
C VAL A 181 -6.41 23.71 -19.99
N GLU A 182 -7.17 22.78 -20.56
CA GLU A 182 -8.40 23.08 -21.30
C GLU A 182 -9.48 23.70 -20.40
N ALA A 183 -9.67 23.15 -19.20
CA ALA A 183 -10.61 23.69 -18.22
C ALA A 183 -10.22 25.11 -17.77
N ALA A 184 -8.94 25.33 -17.49
CA ALA A 184 -8.40 26.65 -17.14
C ALA A 184 -8.53 27.65 -18.30
N THR A 185 -8.27 27.21 -19.53
CA THR A 185 -8.41 28.04 -20.74
C THR A 185 -9.87 28.47 -20.95
N LEU A 186 -10.84 27.56 -20.78
CA LEU A 186 -12.26 27.91 -20.83
C LEU A 186 -12.65 28.92 -19.75
N SER A 187 -12.10 28.78 -18.54
CA SER A 187 -12.36 29.70 -17.44
C SER A 187 -11.81 31.10 -17.71
N ARG A 188 -10.56 31.18 -18.18
CA ARG A 188 -9.89 32.45 -18.57
C ARG A 188 -10.58 33.15 -19.74
N ALA A 189 -11.15 32.40 -20.68
CA ALA A 189 -11.94 32.93 -21.79
C ALA A 189 -13.34 33.43 -21.38
N GLY A 190 -13.62 33.63 -20.09
CA GLY A 190 -14.93 34.08 -19.56
C GLY A 190 -16.02 33.00 -19.58
N ARG A 191 -15.74 31.79 -20.07
CA ARG A 191 -16.72 30.70 -20.26
C ARG A 191 -16.84 29.81 -19.02
N ARG A 192 -17.00 30.41 -17.84
CA ARG A 192 -16.97 29.71 -16.53
C ARG A 192 -17.96 28.55 -16.45
N ARG A 193 -19.20 28.73 -16.92
CA ARG A 193 -20.22 27.65 -16.94
C ARG A 193 -19.79 26.45 -17.78
N ARG A 194 -19.15 26.67 -18.94
CA ARG A 194 -18.66 25.59 -19.79
C ARG A 194 -17.44 24.90 -19.19
N SER A 195 -16.56 25.65 -18.52
CA SER A 195 -15.44 25.08 -17.76
C SER A 195 -15.94 24.17 -16.63
N ALA A 196 -16.88 24.63 -15.81
CA ALA A 196 -17.48 23.85 -14.74
C ALA A 196 -18.17 22.58 -15.25
N ALA A 197 -18.96 22.69 -16.33
CA ALA A 197 -19.60 21.54 -16.96
C ALA A 197 -18.56 20.54 -17.52
N TYR A 198 -17.47 21.02 -18.11
CA TYR A 198 -16.40 20.16 -18.62
C TYR A 198 -15.70 19.38 -17.51
N ILE A 199 -15.41 20.05 -16.38
CA ILE A 199 -14.81 19.43 -15.20
C ILE A 199 -15.73 18.34 -14.65
N ALA A 200 -16.99 18.69 -14.37
CA ALA A 200 -17.97 17.78 -13.81
C ALA A 200 -18.19 16.56 -14.72
N LEU A 201 -18.39 16.78 -16.01
CA LEU A 201 -18.59 15.72 -16.99
C LEU A 201 -17.38 14.81 -17.08
N SER A 202 -16.17 15.35 -17.17
CA SER A 202 -14.94 14.56 -17.27
C SER A 202 -14.72 13.66 -16.06
N VAL A 203 -14.91 14.19 -14.85
CA VAL A 203 -14.75 13.40 -13.61
C VAL A 203 -15.86 12.35 -13.48
N ALA A 204 -17.13 12.75 -13.63
CA ALA A 204 -18.26 11.85 -13.45
C ALA A 204 -18.24 10.69 -14.46
N THR A 205 -18.01 10.98 -15.74
CA THR A 205 -17.95 9.94 -16.77
C THR A 205 -16.74 9.03 -16.64
N SER A 206 -15.57 9.54 -16.21
CA SER A 206 -14.40 8.71 -15.98
C SER A 206 -14.61 7.74 -14.80
N ILE A 207 -15.21 8.21 -13.70
CA ILE A 207 -15.55 7.36 -12.55
C ILE A 207 -16.60 6.31 -12.95
N ALA A 208 -17.66 6.71 -13.64
CA ALA A 208 -18.70 5.79 -14.10
C ALA A 208 -18.13 4.73 -15.07
N ALA A 209 -17.26 5.15 -15.98
CA ALA A 209 -16.59 4.24 -16.91
C ALA A 209 -15.67 3.25 -16.19
N ALA A 210 -14.87 3.71 -15.22
CA ALA A 210 -14.04 2.81 -14.41
C ALA A 210 -14.89 1.80 -13.63
N GLY A 211 -15.99 2.25 -13.00
CA GLY A 211 -16.93 1.37 -12.30
C GLY A 211 -17.57 0.34 -13.23
N ALA A 212 -18.00 0.76 -14.43
CA ALA A 212 -18.53 -0.14 -15.45
C ALA A 212 -17.48 -1.16 -15.90
N GLY A 213 -16.23 -0.72 -16.11
CA GLY A 213 -15.11 -1.59 -16.42
C GLY A 213 -14.91 -2.65 -15.34
N THR A 214 -14.84 -2.26 -14.07
CA THR A 214 -14.69 -3.21 -12.96
C THR A 214 -15.85 -4.20 -12.85
N ALA A 215 -17.08 -3.77 -13.15
CA ALA A 215 -18.27 -4.60 -13.06
C ALA A 215 -18.39 -5.63 -14.21
N LEU A 216 -17.77 -5.34 -15.35
CA LEU A 216 -17.74 -6.22 -16.53
C LEU A 216 -16.47 -7.10 -16.59
N ALA A 217 -15.59 -6.99 -15.60
CA ALA A 217 -14.40 -7.82 -15.52
C ALA A 217 -14.77 -9.27 -15.14
N PRO A 218 -14.01 -10.26 -15.64
CA PRO A 218 -14.27 -11.70 -15.46
C PRO A 218 -13.96 -12.22 -14.04
#